data_AF-A0AAW2KCD3-F1
#
_entry.id   AF-A0AAW2KCD3-F1
#
_cell.length_a   1.000
_cell.length_b   1.000
_cell.length_c   1.000
_cell.angle_alpha   90.00
_cell.angle_beta   90.00
_cell.angle_gamma   90.00
#
_symmetry.space_group_name_H-M   'P 1'
#
loop_
_entity.id
_entity.type
_entity.pdbx_description
1 polymer ?
#
loop_
_entity_poly.entity_id
_entity_poly.type
_entity_poly.pdbx_seq_one_letter_code
_entity_poly.pdbx_strand_id
1 'polypeptide(L)'
;MALSSGTKSEILPITRRDEEMTPYVADVKRNYIFGGICGIAANLSLKALAEMNSINLFGVQQICRNSIALEQALAAISSIDSEVVQMRLDRVRTYYELLNMPFEALLAFISEHGDLFTAEEYTNLLEIQVPGREIPADAQNRVAEILSG
;
A
#
# COMPACT_ATOMS: atom_id res chain seq x y z
N MET A 1 -13.77 19.45 -8.56
CA MET A 1 -13.98 19.27 -7.11
C MET A 1 -12.61 19.17 -6.48
N ALA A 2 -12.12 20.27 -5.90
CA ALA A 2 -10.79 20.36 -5.33
C ALA A 2 -10.77 19.66 -3.96
N LEU A 3 -9.94 18.63 -3.81
CA LEU A 3 -9.65 18.09 -2.49
C LEU A 3 -8.64 19.01 -1.81
N SER A 4 -9.11 19.52 -0.69
CA SER A 4 -8.58 20.58 0.15
C SER A 4 -7.18 20.27 0.69
N SER A 5 -6.39 21.33 0.81
CA SER A 5 -5.20 21.46 1.63
C SER A 5 -5.44 20.94 3.06
N GLY A 6 -4.77 19.84 3.45
CA GLY A 6 -4.98 19.28 4.79
C GLY A 6 -4.06 18.14 5.22
N THR A 7 -2.89 17.95 4.63
CA THR A 7 -2.10 16.72 4.88
C THR A 7 -1.25 16.70 6.16
N LYS A 8 -1.28 17.74 7.00
CA LYS A 8 -0.40 17.83 8.18
C LYS A 8 -1.05 17.44 9.52
N SER A 9 -2.32 17.03 9.55
CA SER A 9 -3.09 16.90 10.82
C SER A 9 -3.63 15.51 11.16
N GLU A 10 -3.57 14.50 10.30
CA GLU A 10 -4.33 13.25 10.54
C GLU A 10 -3.51 12.10 11.16
N ILE A 11 -2.18 12.25 11.26
CA ILE A 11 -1.28 11.17 11.72
C ILE A 11 -0.73 11.43 13.14
N LEU A 12 -0.81 12.69 13.61
CA LEU A 12 -0.58 13.07 15.00
C LEU A 12 -1.48 12.36 16.07
N PRO A 13 -2.66 11.78 15.76
CA PRO A 13 -3.48 11.14 16.78
C PRO A 13 -2.89 9.83 17.32
N ILE A 14 -2.22 9.01 16.50
CA ILE A 14 -1.95 7.60 16.89
C ILE A 14 -0.94 7.53 18.04
N THR A 15 0.20 8.21 17.93
CA THR A 15 1.23 8.23 18.98
C THR A 15 0.70 8.88 20.26
N ARG A 16 -0.03 10.00 20.15
CA ARG A 16 -0.67 10.66 21.29
C ARG A 16 -1.69 9.74 21.98
N ARG A 17 -2.46 8.97 21.22
CA ARG A 17 -3.43 8.01 21.78
C ARG A 17 -2.74 6.86 22.51
N ASP A 18 -1.60 6.37 22.00
CA ASP A 18 -0.80 5.37 22.73
C ASP A 18 -0.26 5.94 24.06
N GLU A 19 0.27 7.17 24.06
CA GLU A 19 0.72 7.86 25.28
C GLU A 19 -0.42 8.00 26.32
N GLU A 20 -1.61 8.43 25.87
CA GLU A 20 -2.80 8.56 26.73
C GLU A 20 -3.27 7.22 27.32
N MET A 21 -3.05 6.11 26.61
CA MET A 21 -3.45 4.76 27.03
C MET A 21 -2.40 4.04 27.89
N THR A 22 -1.14 4.45 27.82
CA THR A 22 -0.01 3.83 28.51
C THR A 22 -0.25 3.55 30.00
N PRO A 23 -0.80 4.47 30.82
CA PRO A 23 -1.01 4.19 32.24
C PRO A 23 -2.17 3.23 32.55
N TYR A 24 -3.05 2.96 31.57
CA TYR A 24 -4.28 2.17 31.77
C TYR A 24 -4.25 0.81 31.08
N VAL A 25 -3.43 0.65 30.04
CA VAL A 25 -3.43 -0.52 29.16
C VAL A 25 -2.02 -1.07 29.03
N ALA A 26 -1.84 -2.35 29.38
CA ALA A 26 -0.55 -3.04 29.27
C ALA A 26 -0.02 -3.09 27.82
N ASP A 27 1.30 -3.10 27.67
CA ASP A 27 2.00 -3.05 26.37
C ASP A 27 1.50 -4.10 25.38
N VAL A 28 1.30 -5.35 25.81
CA VAL A 28 0.79 -6.44 24.95
C VAL A 28 -0.58 -6.10 24.34
N LYS A 29 -1.45 -5.42 25.11
CA LYS A 29 -2.77 -5.00 24.63
C LYS A 29 -2.68 -3.77 23.74
N ARG A 30 -1.77 -2.82 24.01
CA ARG A 30 -1.53 -1.67 23.13
C ARG A 30 -0.93 -2.11 21.80
N ASN A 31 0.02 -3.05 21.80
CA ASN A 31 0.56 -3.66 20.58
C ASN A 31 -0.53 -4.38 19.78
N TYR A 32 -1.45 -5.09 20.43
CA TYR A 32 -2.60 -5.68 19.72
C TYR A 32 -3.47 -4.62 19.03
N ILE A 33 -3.74 -3.49 19.70
CA ILE A 33 -4.58 -2.40 19.17
C ILE A 33 -3.88 -1.66 18.02
N PHE A 34 -2.65 -1.19 18.26
CA PHE A 34 -1.94 -0.32 17.31
C PHE A 34 -1.11 -1.11 16.29
N GLY A 35 -0.50 -2.23 16.68
CA GLY A 35 0.28 -3.07 15.78
C GLY A 35 -0.57 -3.69 14.66
N GLY A 36 -1.86 -3.94 14.91
CA GLY A 36 -2.80 -4.41 13.90
C GLY A 36 -3.13 -3.38 12.79
N ILE A 37 -2.91 -2.09 13.04
CA ILE A 37 -3.26 -1.01 12.11
C ILE A 37 -2.49 -1.15 10.79
N CYS A 38 -1.19 -1.45 10.84
CA CYS A 38 -0.39 -1.57 9.62
C CYS A 38 -0.89 -2.70 8.70
N GLY A 39 -1.29 -3.83 9.28
CA GLY A 39 -1.81 -4.98 8.54
C GLY A 39 -3.16 -4.68 7.89
N ILE A 40 -4.07 -4.02 8.61
CA ILE A 40 -5.37 -3.62 8.08
C ILE A 40 -5.19 -2.55 6.99
N ALA A 41 -4.40 -1.52 7.26
CA ALA A 41 -4.13 -0.45 6.31
C ALA A 41 -3.53 -0.99 5.01
N ALA A 42 -2.52 -1.86 5.11
CA ALA A 42 -1.90 -2.46 3.94
C ALA A 42 -2.91 -3.26 3.10
N ASN A 43 -3.68 -4.16 3.73
CA ASN A 43 -4.70 -4.95 3.02
C ASN A 43 -5.78 -4.08 2.36
N LEU A 44 -6.26 -3.04 3.06
CA LEU A 44 -7.26 -2.13 2.51
C LEU A 44 -6.70 -1.30 1.35
N SER A 45 -5.46 -0.83 1.43
CA SER A 45 -4.82 -0.10 0.34
C SER A 45 -4.73 -0.95 -0.92
N LEU A 46 -4.33 -2.22 -0.81
CA LEU A 46 -4.21 -3.11 -1.97
C LEU A 46 -5.58 -3.38 -2.62
N LYS A 47 -6.59 -3.68 -1.79
CA LYS A 47 -7.97 -3.90 -2.25
C LYS A 47 -8.62 -2.65 -2.83
N ALA A 48 -8.27 -1.47 -2.31
CA ALA A 48 -8.83 -0.22 -2.80
C ALA A 48 -8.51 0.02 -4.28
N LEU A 49 -7.41 -0.53 -4.81
CA LEU A 49 -7.08 -0.40 -6.23
C LEU A 49 -8.16 -1.01 -7.14
N ALA A 50 -8.72 -2.17 -6.77
CA ALA A 50 -9.76 -2.85 -7.54
C ALA A 50 -11.06 -2.03 -7.63
N GLU A 51 -11.29 -1.13 -6.67
CA GLU A 51 -12.47 -0.26 -6.61
C GLU A 51 -12.24 1.09 -7.33
N MET A 52 -11.03 1.35 -7.83
CA MET A 52 -10.68 2.60 -8.50
C MET A 52 -10.82 2.47 -10.01
N ASN A 53 -11.50 3.43 -10.64
CA ASN A 53 -11.58 3.49 -12.10
C ASN A 53 -10.30 4.06 -12.75
N SER A 54 -9.60 4.96 -12.07
CA SER A 54 -8.36 5.56 -12.57
C SER A 54 -7.48 6.10 -11.44
N ILE A 55 -6.17 6.19 -11.72
CA ILE A 55 -5.18 6.82 -10.83
C ILE A 55 -4.09 7.46 -11.67
N ASN A 56 -3.59 8.62 -11.23
CA ASN A 56 -2.48 9.32 -11.88
C ASN A 56 -1.20 9.26 -11.01
N LEU A 57 -0.09 9.74 -11.55
CA LEU A 57 1.20 9.77 -10.85
C LEU A 57 1.12 10.47 -9.49
N PHE A 58 0.37 11.57 -9.38
CA PHE A 58 0.20 12.27 -8.11
C PHE A 58 -0.57 11.44 -7.08
N GLY A 59 -1.57 10.67 -7.53
CA GLY A 59 -2.32 9.73 -6.70
C GLY A 59 -1.41 8.62 -6.14
N VAL A 60 -0.59 8.02 -7.00
CA VAL A 60 0.43 7.03 -6.60
C VAL A 60 1.37 7.62 -5.55
N GLN A 61 1.96 8.79 -5.83
CA GLN A 61 2.85 9.46 -4.88
C GLN A 61 2.15 9.81 -3.56
N GLN A 62 0.87 10.17 -3.60
CA GLN A 62 0.12 10.49 -2.39
C GLN A 62 -0.09 9.26 -1.51
N ILE A 63 -0.39 8.11 -2.11
CA ILE A 63 -0.53 6.84 -1.38
C ILE A 63 0.80 6.41 -0.78
N CYS A 64 1.91 6.53 -1.52
CA CYS A 64 3.24 6.25 -0.98
C CYS A 64 3.58 7.18 0.20
N ARG A 65 3.32 8.50 0.07
CA ARG A 65 3.53 9.47 1.16
C ARG A 65 2.69 9.15 2.40
N ASN A 66 1.41 8.82 2.21
CA ASN A 66 0.52 8.46 3.31
C ASN A 66 1.01 7.19 4.02
N SER A 67 1.49 6.19 3.26
CA SER A 67 2.03 4.94 3.79
C SER A 67 3.29 5.19 4.63
N ILE A 68 4.21 6.06 4.17
CA ILE A 68 5.40 6.46 4.94
C ILE A 68 5.00 7.17 6.24
N ALA A 69 4.04 8.08 6.17
CA ALA A 69 3.64 8.83 7.35
C ALA A 69 2.94 7.92 8.39
N LEU A 70 2.14 6.93 7.94
CA LEU A 70 1.58 5.90 8.83
C LEU A 70 2.67 5.03 9.46
N GLU A 71 3.67 4.62 8.67
CA GLU A 71 4.83 3.87 9.17
C GLU A 71 5.55 4.63 10.28
N GLN A 72 5.86 5.90 10.05
CA GLN A 72 6.55 6.76 11.03
C GLN A 72 5.75 6.90 12.34
N ALA A 73 4.42 7.01 12.25
CA ALA A 73 3.58 7.14 13.44
C ALA A 73 3.49 5.85 14.26
N LEU A 74 3.43 4.70 13.59
CA LEU A 74 3.40 3.39 14.24
C LEU A 74 4.78 3.01 14.79
N ALA A 75 5.86 3.27 14.04
CA ALA A 75 7.24 3.01 14.48
C ALA A 75 7.66 3.87 15.68
N ALA A 76 6.97 5.00 15.92
CA ALA A 76 7.17 5.82 17.12
C ALA A 76 6.60 5.19 18.40
N ILE A 77 5.73 4.17 18.30
CA ILE A 77 5.16 3.47 19.45
C ILE A 77 6.12 2.34 19.86
N SER A 78 6.70 2.45 21.05
CA SER A 78 7.72 1.52 21.55
C SER A 78 7.27 0.07 21.69
N SER A 79 5.96 -0.16 21.83
CA SER A 79 5.38 -1.51 21.96
C SER A 79 5.15 -2.22 20.63
N ILE A 80 5.34 -1.54 19.49
CA ILE A 80 5.10 -2.08 18.14
C ILE A 80 6.41 -2.57 17.51
N ASP A 81 6.29 -3.66 16.76
CA ASP A 81 7.38 -4.17 15.91
C ASP A 81 7.50 -3.34 14.62
N SER A 82 8.49 -2.43 14.60
CA SER A 82 8.74 -1.55 13.46
C SER A 82 9.13 -2.28 12.17
N GLU A 83 9.76 -3.46 12.25
CA GLU A 83 10.14 -4.23 11.06
C GLU A 83 8.88 -4.80 10.38
N VAL A 84 7.93 -5.30 11.17
CA VAL A 84 6.64 -5.77 10.65
C VAL A 84 5.84 -4.62 10.02
N VAL A 85 5.82 -3.45 10.66
CA VAL A 85 5.15 -2.25 10.12
C VAL A 85 5.78 -1.85 8.79
N GLN A 86 7.10 -1.76 8.74
CA GLN A 86 7.84 -1.40 7.53
C GLN A 86 7.54 -2.37 6.40
N MET A 87 7.69 -3.69 6.64
CA MET A 87 7.42 -4.73 5.64
C MET A 87 6.00 -4.62 5.06
N ARG A 88 4.99 -4.38 5.91
CA ARG A 88 3.59 -4.25 5.47
C ARG A 88 3.36 -3.03 4.59
N LEU A 89 3.96 -1.90 4.94
CA LEU A 89 3.75 -0.62 4.25
C LEU A 89 4.67 -0.47 3.03
N ASP A 90 5.84 -1.11 3.03
CA ASP A 90 6.68 -1.29 1.83
C ASP A 90 5.91 -2.05 0.75
N ARG A 91 5.21 -3.14 1.12
CA ARG A 91 4.38 -3.88 0.16
C ARG A 91 3.35 -2.98 -0.54
N VAL A 92 2.73 -2.05 0.19
CA VAL A 92 1.78 -1.07 -0.40
C VAL A 92 2.51 -0.15 -1.38
N ARG A 93 3.64 0.42 -0.97
CA ARG A 93 4.41 1.33 -1.82
C ARG A 93 4.86 0.64 -3.11
N THR A 94 5.46 -0.54 -2.99
CA THR A 94 5.88 -1.34 -4.15
C THR A 94 4.71 -1.60 -5.09
N TYR A 95 3.56 -2.04 -4.57
CA TYR A 95 2.37 -2.31 -5.39
C TYR A 95 1.92 -1.09 -6.20
N TYR A 96 1.82 0.07 -5.56
CA TYR A 96 1.40 1.29 -6.22
C TYR A 96 2.46 1.86 -7.17
N GLU A 97 3.74 1.65 -6.89
CA GLU A 97 4.83 2.06 -7.78
C GLU A 97 4.86 1.28 -9.11
N LEU A 98 4.35 0.03 -9.13
CA LEU A 98 4.18 -0.75 -10.37
C LEU A 98 3.29 -0.04 -11.40
N LEU A 99 2.36 0.82 -10.96
CA LEU A 99 1.48 1.58 -11.85
C LEU A 99 2.25 2.64 -12.66
N ASN A 100 3.44 3.04 -12.21
CA ASN A 100 4.29 3.98 -12.93
C ASN A 100 5.17 3.29 -13.99
N MET A 101 5.17 1.96 -14.06
CA MET A 101 5.95 1.21 -15.03
C MET A 101 5.22 1.09 -16.37
N PRO A 102 5.93 1.20 -17.50
CA PRO A 102 5.38 0.77 -18.78
C PRO A 102 5.08 -0.74 -18.73
N PHE A 103 4.15 -1.19 -19.58
CA PHE A 103 3.67 -2.57 -19.53
C PHE A 103 4.78 -3.63 -19.64
N GLU A 104 5.75 -3.45 -20.53
CA GLU A 104 6.87 -4.40 -20.68
C GLU A 104 7.76 -4.47 -19.43
N ALA A 105 7.97 -3.35 -18.73
CA ALA A 105 8.72 -3.34 -17.47
C ALA A 105 7.92 -4.01 -16.34
N LEU A 106 6.59 -3.87 -16.33
CA LEU A 106 5.75 -4.61 -15.39
C LEU A 106 5.85 -6.12 -15.64
N LEU A 107 5.82 -6.57 -16.90
CA LEU A 107 5.95 -8.01 -17.19
C LEU A 107 7.30 -8.57 -16.76
N ALA A 108 8.39 -7.84 -16.98
CA ALA A 108 9.70 -8.21 -16.48
C ALA A 108 9.70 -8.34 -14.95
N PHE A 109 9.10 -7.36 -14.25
CA PHE A 109 8.94 -7.41 -12.79
C PHE A 109 8.14 -8.63 -12.33
N ILE A 110 7.01 -8.94 -12.97
CA ILE A 110 6.17 -10.11 -12.63
C ILE A 110 6.94 -11.41 -12.87
N SER A 111 7.74 -11.49 -13.94
CA SER A 111 8.55 -12.67 -14.23
C SER A 111 9.64 -12.92 -13.18
N GLU A 112 10.17 -11.86 -12.56
CA GLU A 112 11.21 -11.95 -11.52
C GLU A 112 10.63 -12.12 -10.11
N HIS A 113 9.42 -11.61 -9.87
CA HIS A 113 8.82 -11.46 -8.54
C HIS A 113 7.37 -11.97 -8.48
N GLY A 114 7.03 -13.03 -9.21
CA GLY A 114 5.66 -13.49 -9.39
C GLY A 114 4.92 -13.91 -8.12
N ASP A 115 5.64 -14.21 -7.04
CA ASP A 115 5.11 -14.57 -5.72
C ASP A 115 4.89 -13.37 -4.77
N LEU A 116 5.31 -12.16 -5.18
CA LEU A 116 5.21 -10.96 -4.35
C LEU A 116 3.76 -10.47 -4.18
N PHE A 117 2.96 -10.61 -5.25
CA PHE A 117 1.54 -10.29 -5.27
C PHE A 117 0.72 -11.47 -5.81
N THR A 118 -0.56 -11.49 -5.46
CA THR A 118 -1.49 -12.49 -5.98
C THR A 118 -1.81 -12.22 -7.45
N ALA A 119 -2.27 -13.25 -8.17
CA ALA A 119 -2.72 -13.09 -9.55
C ALA A 119 -3.80 -12.02 -9.69
N GLU A 120 -4.76 -11.96 -8.75
CA GLU A 120 -5.81 -10.95 -8.70
C GLU A 120 -5.24 -9.53 -8.53
N GLU A 121 -4.26 -9.34 -7.63
CA GLU A 121 -3.55 -8.06 -7.48
C GLU A 121 -2.83 -7.65 -8.77
N TYR A 122 -2.18 -8.58 -9.48
CA TYR A 122 -1.60 -8.26 -10.79
C TYR A 122 -2.65 -7.92 -11.85
N THR A 123 -3.81 -8.59 -11.85
CA THR A 123 -4.92 -8.24 -12.73
C THR A 123 -5.44 -6.82 -12.46
N ASN A 124 -5.59 -6.44 -11.19
CA ASN A 124 -6.03 -5.09 -10.81
C ASN A 124 -5.08 -3.99 -11.32
N LEU A 125 -3.76 -4.27 -11.40
CA LEU A 125 -2.77 -3.33 -11.98
C LEU A 125 -2.93 -3.12 -13.49
N LEU A 126 -3.58 -4.05 -14.20
CA LEU A 126 -3.87 -3.95 -15.64
C LEU A 126 -5.21 -3.26 -15.92
N GLU A 127 -6.20 -3.44 -15.04
CA GLU A 127 -7.56 -2.94 -15.23
C GLU A 127 -7.71 -1.45 -14.90
N ILE A 128 -6.96 -0.95 -13.92
CA ILE A 128 -7.03 0.45 -13.54
C ILE A 128 -6.46 1.37 -14.63
N GLN A 129 -7.20 2.43 -14.96
CA GLN A 129 -6.74 3.40 -15.95
C GLN A 129 -5.62 4.29 -15.37
N VAL A 130 -4.43 4.23 -15.97
CA VAL A 130 -3.31 5.13 -15.68
C VAL A 130 -3.05 6.03 -16.90
N PRO A 131 -3.16 7.37 -16.78
CA PRO A 131 -2.91 8.28 -17.90
C PRO A 131 -1.52 8.09 -18.52
N GLY A 132 -1.46 7.90 -19.84
CA GLY A 132 -0.21 7.71 -20.58
C GLY A 132 0.38 6.29 -20.51
N ARG A 133 -0.29 5.35 -19.84
CA ARG A 133 0.09 3.94 -19.81
C ARG A 133 -0.76 3.15 -20.78
N GLU A 134 -0.12 2.54 -21.77
CA GLU A 134 -0.80 1.67 -22.74
C GLU A 134 -0.77 0.22 -22.23
N ILE A 135 -1.94 -0.41 -22.17
CA ILE A 135 -2.10 -1.82 -21.82
C ILE A 135 -2.61 -2.57 -23.05
N PRO A 136 -1.84 -3.56 -23.57
CA PRO A 136 -2.26 -4.38 -24.70
C PRO A 136 -3.52 -5.21 -24.41
N ALA A 137 -4.29 -5.54 -25.44
CA ALA A 137 -5.53 -6.32 -25.31
C ALA A 137 -5.30 -7.75 -24.79
N ASP A 138 -4.10 -8.29 -25.00
CA ASP A 138 -3.66 -9.62 -24.54
C ASP A 138 -2.92 -9.58 -23.19
N ALA A 139 -2.90 -8.44 -22.50
CA ALA A 139 -2.11 -8.25 -21.28
C ALA A 139 -2.42 -9.27 -20.17
N GLN A 140 -3.69 -9.58 -19.95
CA GLN A 140 -4.09 -10.57 -18.95
C GLN A 140 -3.59 -11.98 -19.29
N ASN A 141 -3.60 -12.36 -20.58
CA ASN A 141 -3.07 -13.66 -21.03
C ASN A 141 -1.56 -13.74 -20.80
N ARG A 142 -0.82 -12.68 -21.13
CA ARG A 142 0.64 -12.61 -20.93
C ARG A 142 1.01 -12.75 -19.45
N VAL A 143 0.27 -12.08 -18.56
CA VAL A 143 0.49 -12.22 -17.10
C VAL A 143 0.13 -13.62 -16.62
N ALA A 144 -0.99 -14.19 -17.08
CA ALA A 144 -1.41 -15.53 -16.70
C ALA A 144 -0.40 -16.61 -17.11
N GLU A 145 0.18 -16.48 -18.32
CA GLU A 145 1.25 -17.37 -18.79
C GLU A 145 2.48 -17.32 -17.87
N ILE A 146 2.93 -16.12 -17.50
CA ILE A 146 4.08 -15.93 -16.60
C ILE A 146 3.82 -16.55 -15.22
N LEU A 147 2.62 -16.36 -14.66
CA LEU A 147 2.27 -16.88 -13.32
C LEU A 147 2.00 -18.40 -13.32
N SER A 148 1.84 -19.01 -14.49
CA SER A 148 1.60 -20.45 -14.64
C SER A 148 2.86 -21.30 -14.87
N GLY A 149 3.99 -20.65 -15.20
CA GLY A 149 5.29 -21.28 -15.44
C GLY A 149 6.10 -21.45 -14.17
#